data_AF-A0A939XQU7-F1
#
_entry.id   AF-A0A939XQU7-F1
#
_cell.length_a   1.000
_cell.length_b   1.000
_cell.length_c   1.000
_cell.angle_alpha   90.00
_cell.angle_beta   90.00
_cell.angle_gamma   90.00
#
_symmetry.space_group_name_H-M   'P 1'
#
loop_
_entity.id
_entity.type
_entity.pdbx_description
1 polymer ?
#
loop_
_entity_poly.entity_id
_entity_poly.type
_entity_poly.pdbx_seq_one_letter_code
_entity_poly.pdbx_strand_id
1 'polypeptide(L)'
;MPVKERIFGYDILKALAAFLVVLYHVGMVDLGYRDGQYYYPTLVQVIWLFTACGVPLFFMVNGALTVHRDYDLRKTAVKIGRLLFAGVFWGVVAIGMYMALKHDKSYVSIGMVGYY
;
A
#
# COMPACT_ATOMS: atom_id res chain seq x y z
N MET A 1 7.68 -25.83 -25.69
CA MET A 1 7.96 -24.92 -24.55
C MET A 1 7.51 -25.64 -23.29
N PRO A 2 8.37 -25.90 -22.29
CA PRO A 2 7.94 -26.59 -21.09
C PRO A 2 6.86 -25.76 -20.38
N VAL A 3 5.75 -26.39 -20.01
CA VAL A 3 4.65 -25.77 -19.26
C VAL A 3 5.21 -25.39 -17.90
N LYS A 4 5.39 -24.08 -17.67
CA LYS A 4 5.90 -23.57 -16.39
C LYS A 4 4.89 -23.91 -15.30
N GLU A 5 5.27 -24.80 -14.40
CA GLU A 5 4.40 -25.25 -13.31
C GLU A 5 4.00 -24.05 -12.46
N ARG A 6 2.70 -23.75 -12.44
CA ARG A 6 2.16 -22.56 -11.77
C ARG A 6 1.95 -22.87 -10.31
N ILE A 7 2.77 -22.27 -9.44
CA ILE A 7 2.68 -22.48 -7.99
C ILE A 7 1.58 -21.58 -7.44
N PHE A 8 0.39 -22.16 -7.24
CA PHE A 8 -0.81 -21.45 -6.76
C PHE A 8 -0.59 -20.71 -5.43
N GLY A 9 0.28 -21.24 -4.56
CA GLY A 9 0.62 -20.61 -3.28
C GLY A 9 1.22 -19.19 -3.42
N TYR A 10 2.04 -18.94 -4.45
CA TYR A 10 2.58 -17.60 -4.68
C TYR A 10 1.52 -16.62 -5.17
N ASP A 11 0.52 -17.09 -5.92
CA ASP A 11 -0.59 -16.24 -6.37
C ASP A 11 -1.46 -15.81 -5.18
N ILE A 12 -1.74 -16.73 -4.24
CA ILE A 12 -2.45 -16.40 -2.98
C ILE A 12 -1.64 -15.42 -2.14
N LEU A 13 -0.35 -15.69 -1.91
CA LEU A 13 0.50 -14.81 -1.09
C LEU A 13 0.61 -13.40 -1.71
N LYS A 14 0.64 -13.30 -3.04
CA LYS A 14 0.65 -12.02 -3.73
C LYS A 14 -0.66 -11.25 -3.55
N ALA A 15 -1.80 -11.93 -3.62
CA ALA A 15 -3.11 -11.35 -3.36
C ALA A 15 -3.24 -10.89 -1.90
N LEU A 16 -2.79 -11.72 -0.95
CA LEU A 16 -2.76 -11.39 0.48
C LEU A 16 -1.86 -10.18 0.76
N ALA A 17 -0.66 -10.14 0.17
CA ALA A 17 0.25 -9.01 0.31
C ALA A 17 -0.40 -7.71 -0.18
N ALA A 18 -1.01 -7.73 -1.37
CA ALA A 18 -1.69 -6.56 -1.93
C ALA A 18 -2.87 -6.11 -1.04
N PHE A 19 -3.64 -7.07 -0.51
CA PHE A 19 -4.72 -6.79 0.42
C PHE A 19 -4.23 -6.11 1.71
N LEU A 20 -3.16 -6.62 2.33
CA LEU A 20 -2.58 -6.02 3.54
C LEU A 20 -2.07 -4.61 3.29
N VAL A 21 -1.46 -4.35 2.13
CA VAL A 21 -1.02 -3.00 1.73
C VAL A 21 -2.22 -2.05 1.64
N VAL A 22 -3.31 -2.45 1.00
CA VAL A 22 -4.52 -1.61 0.91
C VAL A 22 -5.12 -1.39 2.30
N LEU A 23 -5.21 -2.43 3.13
CA LEU A 23 -5.76 -2.35 4.48
C LEU A 23 -4.95 -1.38 5.37
N TYR A 24 -3.62 -1.38 5.24
CA TYR A 24 -2.74 -0.43 5.93
C TYR A 24 -3.04 1.02 5.53
N HIS A 25 -3.23 1.29 4.24
CA HIS A 25 -3.50 2.65 3.74
C HIS A 25 -4.90 3.13 4.10
N VAL A 26 -5.90 2.24 4.16
CA VAL A 26 -7.25 2.58 4.62
C VAL A 26 -7.27 2.80 6.13
N GLY A 27 -6.58 1.97 6.91
CA GLY A 27 -6.47 2.12 8.37
C GLY A 27 -5.72 3.38 8.81
N MET A 28 -4.85 3.92 7.96
CA MET A 28 -4.20 5.22 8.15
C MET A 28 -5.16 6.41 8.07
N VAL A 29 -6.34 6.27 7.46
CA VAL A 29 -7.22 7.40 7.15
C VAL A 29 -7.94 7.94 8.38
N ASP A 30 -8.40 7.11 9.34
CA ASP A 30 -8.88 7.62 10.64
C ASP A 30 -9.18 6.47 11.62
N LEU A 31 -8.23 6.09 12.47
CA LEU A 31 -8.49 5.17 13.59
C LEU A 31 -8.22 5.82 14.95
N GLY A 32 -8.25 7.16 15.02
CA GLY A 32 -8.20 7.87 16.30
C GLY A 32 -6.92 7.64 17.10
N TYR A 33 -5.77 7.57 16.42
CA TYR A 33 -4.47 7.52 17.09
C TYR A 33 -4.25 8.83 17.85
N ARG A 34 -4.56 8.82 19.14
CA ARG A 34 -4.31 9.92 20.07
C ARG A 34 -3.02 9.58 20.82
N ASP A 35 -1.95 10.28 20.50
CA ASP A 35 -0.64 10.10 21.14
C ASP A 35 -0.78 10.08 22.68
N GLY A 36 -0.28 9.00 23.31
CA GLY A 36 -0.01 8.95 24.76
C GLY A 36 -1.01 8.26 25.69
N GLN A 37 -1.99 7.48 25.22
CA GLN A 37 -3.07 6.97 26.11
C GLN A 37 -3.13 5.44 26.38
N TYR A 38 -2.23 4.60 25.85
CA TYR A 38 -2.29 3.14 26.11
C TYR A 38 -0.93 2.48 26.35
N TYR A 39 -0.78 1.82 27.51
CA TYR A 39 0.38 1.01 27.91
C TYR A 39 0.42 -0.38 27.23
N TYR A 40 -0.73 -0.85 26.72
CA TYR A 40 -0.87 -2.12 26.01
C TYR A 40 -1.32 -1.88 24.58
N PRO A 41 -0.81 -2.65 23.59
CA PRO A 41 -1.24 -2.51 22.22
C PRO A 41 -2.71 -2.89 22.10
N THR A 42 -3.54 -1.93 21.69
CA THR A 42 -4.93 -2.20 21.38
C THR A 42 -4.99 -3.18 20.19
N LEU A 43 -6.05 -3.96 20.07
CA LEU A 43 -6.30 -4.87 18.93
C LEU A 43 -6.08 -4.18 17.57
N VAL A 44 -6.46 -2.90 17.49
CA VAL A 44 -6.23 -2.03 16.33
C VAL A 44 -4.74 -1.85 16.00
N GLN A 45 -3.89 -1.64 17.00
CA GLN A 45 -2.44 -1.47 16.82
C GLN A 45 -1.78 -2.78 16.38
N VAL A 46 -2.25 -3.92 16.89
CA VAL A 46 -1.76 -5.25 16.47
C VAL A 46 -2.12 -5.52 15.02
N ILE A 47 -3.37 -5.23 14.62
CA ILE A 47 -3.82 -5.35 13.23
C ILE A 47 -3.01 -4.41 12.33
N TRP A 48 -2.76 -3.18 12.76
CA TRP A 48 -1.99 -2.21 12.00
C TRP A 48 -0.54 -2.67 11.77
N LEU A 49 0.14 -3.14 12.83
CA LEU A 49 1.49 -3.72 12.73
C LEU A 49 1.51 -4.94 11.80
N PHE A 50 0.48 -5.79 11.84
CA PHE A 50 0.36 -6.93 10.94
C PHE A 50 0.19 -6.49 9.47
N THR A 51 -0.61 -5.45 9.22
CA THR A 51 -0.78 -4.91 7.86
C THR A 51 0.47 -4.21 7.32
N ALA A 52 1.32 -3.67 8.21
CA ALA A 52 2.61 -3.08 7.83
C ALA A 52 3.57 -4.10 7.18
N CYS A 53 3.42 -5.39 7.50
CA CYS A 53 4.17 -6.47 6.85
C CYS A 53 3.76 -6.70 5.39
N GLY A 54 2.68 -6.10 4.90
CA GLY A 54 2.18 -6.29 3.53
C GLY A 54 3.19 -5.88 2.45
N VAL A 55 3.92 -4.78 2.66
CA VAL A 55 4.93 -4.30 1.68
C VAL A 55 6.15 -5.25 1.60
N PRO A 56 6.80 -5.64 2.71
CA PRO A 56 7.84 -6.67 2.69
C PRO A 56 7.37 -8.00 2.06
N LEU A 57 6.14 -8.45 2.38
CA LEU A 57 5.58 -9.68 1.82
C LEU A 57 5.40 -9.55 0.29
N PHE A 58 4.94 -8.39 -0.18
CA PHE A 58 4.78 -8.11 -1.60
C PHE A 58 6.12 -8.18 -2.33
N PHE A 59 7.17 -7.55 -1.80
CA PHE A 59 8.51 -7.63 -2.39
C PHE A 59 9.08 -9.05 -2.35
N MET A 60 8.88 -9.78 -1.25
CA MET A 60 9.34 -11.18 -1.11
C MET A 60 8.73 -12.08 -2.18
N VAL A 61 7.40 -12.05 -2.35
CA VAL A 61 6.71 -12.92 -3.32
C VAL A 61 7.09 -12.57 -4.77
N ASN A 62 7.18 -11.27 -5.09
CA ASN A 62 7.64 -10.83 -6.42
C ASN A 62 9.11 -11.20 -6.66
N GLY A 63 9.96 -11.14 -5.64
CA GLY A 63 11.35 -11.57 -5.68
C GLY A 63 11.47 -13.07 -5.94
N ALA A 64 10.78 -13.89 -5.15
CA ALA A 64 10.76 -15.35 -5.27
C ALA A 64 10.33 -15.83 -6.68
N LEU A 65 9.31 -15.19 -7.26
CA LEU A 65 8.85 -15.49 -8.64
C LEU A 65 9.87 -15.13 -9.73
N THR A 66 10.83 -14.25 -9.42
CA THR A 66 11.81 -13.72 -10.36
C THR A 66 13.18 -14.42 -10.22
N VAL A 67 13.53 -14.98 -9.06
CA VAL A 67 14.82 -15.65 -8.78
C VAL A 67 15.14 -16.82 -9.72
N HIS A 68 14.13 -17.56 -10.20
CA HIS A 68 14.33 -18.72 -11.08
C HIS A 68 14.29 -18.39 -12.59
N ARG A 69 14.50 -17.13 -13.00
CA ARG A 69 14.52 -16.72 -14.42
C ARG A 69 15.88 -16.16 -14.79
N ASP A 70 16.34 -16.48 -16.00
CA ASP A 70 17.49 -15.82 -16.64
C ASP A 70 17.30 -14.31 -16.57
N TYR A 71 18.16 -13.65 -15.78
CA TYR A 71 17.95 -12.29 -15.33
C TYR A 71 18.52 -11.30 -16.34
N ASP A 72 17.66 -10.78 -17.22
CA ASP A 72 18.03 -9.68 -18.12
C ASP A 72 17.92 -8.35 -17.36
N LEU A 73 19.08 -7.83 -16.92
CA LEU A 73 19.21 -6.59 -16.15
C LEU A 73 18.48 -5.41 -16.83
N ARG A 74 18.52 -5.32 -18.16
CA ARG A 74 17.89 -4.22 -18.92
C ARG A 74 16.37 -4.30 -18.83
N LYS A 75 15.81 -5.51 -18.94
CA LYS A 75 14.36 -5.73 -18.82
C LYS A 75 13.87 -5.49 -17.39
N THR A 76 14.66 -5.87 -16.39
CA THR A 76 14.33 -5.61 -14.98
C THR A 76 14.36 -4.11 -14.66
N ALA A 77 15.38 -3.38 -15.11
CA ALA A 77 15.48 -1.94 -14.90
C ALA A 77 14.29 -1.17 -15.49
N VAL A 78 13.84 -1.54 -16.69
CA VAL A 78 12.63 -0.93 -17.30
C VAL A 78 11.38 -1.22 -16.48
N LYS A 79 11.24 -2.43 -15.92
CA LYS A 79 10.12 -2.78 -15.04
C LYS A 79 10.13 -1.98 -13.75
N ILE A 80 11.29 -1.86 -13.10
CA ILE A 80 11.46 -1.05 -11.89
C ILE A 80 11.12 0.41 -12.20
N GLY A 81 11.64 0.95 -13.31
CA GLY A 81 11.36 2.32 -13.76
C GLY A 81 9.87 2.59 -13.98
N ARG A 82 9.12 1.66 -14.60
CA ARG A 82 7.65 1.80 -14.73
C ARG A 82 6.95 1.81 -13.37
N LEU A 83 7.40 0.96 -12.45
CA LEU A 83 6.80 0.85 -11.11
C LEU A 83 7.04 2.13 -10.30
N LEU A 84 8.26 2.67 -10.35
CA LEU A 84 8.61 3.96 -9.74
C LEU A 84 7.82 5.11 -10.38
N PHE A 85 7.75 5.14 -11.72
CA PHE A 85 6.99 6.17 -12.43
C PHE A 85 5.51 6.14 -12.04
N ALA A 86 4.89 4.95 -11.99
CA ALA A 86 3.51 4.82 -11.56
C ALA A 86 3.31 5.32 -10.11
N GLY A 87 4.23 5.00 -9.20
CA GLY A 87 4.19 5.48 -7.81
C GLY A 87 4.30 7.00 -7.72
N VAL A 88 5.26 7.61 -8.41
CA VAL A 88 5.43 9.08 -8.44
C VAL A 88 4.23 9.75 -9.08
N PHE A 89 3.74 9.21 -10.21
CA PHE A 89 2.57 9.73 -10.91
C PHE A 89 1.34 9.77 -10.00
N TRP A 90 1.02 8.66 -9.33
CA TRP A 90 -0.11 8.62 -8.40
C TRP A 90 0.10 9.51 -7.18
N GLY A 91 1.35 9.64 -6.69
CA GLY A 91 1.69 10.59 -5.63
C GLY A 91 1.39 12.05 -6.02
N VAL A 92 1.77 12.46 -7.22
CA VAL A 92 1.48 13.81 -7.75
C VAL A 92 -0.03 14.02 -7.90
N VAL A 93 -0.76 13.03 -8.44
CA VAL A 93 -2.23 13.10 -8.57
C VAL A 93 -2.90 13.26 -7.21
N ALA A 94 -2.49 12.48 -6.20
CA ALA A 94 -3.05 12.56 -4.85
C ALA A 94 -2.80 13.93 -4.20
N ILE A 95 -1.59 14.47 -4.34
CA ILE A 95 -1.24 15.81 -3.83
C ILE A 95 -2.03 16.88 -4.56
N GLY A 96 -2.15 16.79 -5.89
CA GLY A 96 -2.97 17.70 -6.71
C GLY A 96 -4.43 17.69 -6.29
N MET A 97 -5.02 16.50 -6.08
CA MET A 97 -6.38 16.34 -5.59
C MET A 97 -6.55 16.94 -4.19
N TYR A 98 -5.62 16.69 -3.27
CA TYR A 98 -5.64 17.29 -1.94
C TYR A 98 -5.57 18.82 -1.99
N MET A 99 -4.72 19.40 -2.83
CA MET A 99 -4.62 20.85 -3.01
C MET A 99 -5.90 21.43 -3.63
N ALA A 100 -6.50 20.77 -4.61
CA ALA A 100 -7.76 21.20 -5.23
C ALA A 100 -8.92 21.19 -4.21
N LEU A 101 -9.05 20.12 -3.43
CA LEU A 101 -10.06 20.01 -2.37
C LEU A 101 -9.85 21.05 -1.25
N LYS A 102 -8.59 21.36 -0.90
CA LYS A 102 -8.25 22.35 0.13
C LYS A 102 -8.37 23.80 -0.36
N HIS A 103 -8.25 24.05 -1.66
CA HIS A 103 -8.48 25.37 -2.25
C HIS A 103 -9.97 25.75 -2.18
N ASP A 104 -10.87 24.76 -2.20
CA ASP A 104 -12.32 24.94 -2.10
C ASP A 104 -12.81 24.99 -0.64
N LYS A 105 -12.12 25.77 0.20
CA LYS A 105 -12.43 26.01 1.62
C LYS A 105 -13.77 26.72 1.89
N SER A 106 -14.71 26.72 0.95
CA SER A 106 -16.12 27.01 1.21
C SER A 106 -16.96 25.78 1.59
N TYR A 107 -16.45 24.55 1.41
CA TYR A 107 -17.21 23.31 1.72
C TYR A 107 -16.77 22.58 2.99
N VAL A 108 -15.59 22.89 3.55
CA VAL A 108 -15.09 22.25 4.77
C VAL A 108 -15.79 22.76 6.04
N SER A 109 -16.50 23.90 5.99
CA SER A 109 -17.29 24.39 7.14
C SER A 109 -18.60 23.64 7.37
N ILE A 110 -19.12 22.89 6.40
CA ILE A 110 -20.39 22.15 6.54
C ILE A 110 -20.17 20.77 7.21
N GLY A 111 -18.96 20.20 7.11
CA GLY A 111 -18.61 18.93 7.77
C GLY A 111 -18.22 19.06 9.25
N MET A 112 -17.90 20.27 9.72
CA MET A 112 -17.51 20.53 11.12
C MET A 112 -18.62 21.14 12.00
N VAL A 113 -19.86 21.20 11.50
CA VAL A 113 -21.04 21.59 12.32
C VAL A 113 -21.80 20.38 12.87
N GLY A 114 -21.42 19.15 12.48
CA GLY A 114 -22.05 17.90 12.94
C GLY A 114 -21.34 17.15 14.07
N TYR A 115 -20.21 17.68 14.59
CA TYR A 115 -19.41 17.03 15.63
C TYR A 115 -19.08 17.99 16.78
N TYR A 116 -20.11 18.67 17.29
CA TYR A 116 -20.10 19.27 18.63
C TYR A 116 -21.17 18.57 19.48
#